data_AF-A0A954EI15-F1
#
_entry.id   AF-A0A954EI15-F1
#
_cell.length_a   1.000
_cell.length_b   1.000
_cell.length_c   1.000
_cell.angle_alpha   90.00
_cell.angle_beta   90.00
_cell.angle_gamma   90.00
#
_symmetry.space_group_name_H-M   'P 1'
#
loop_
_entity.id
_entity.type
_entity.pdbx_description
1 polymer ?
#
loop_
_entity_poly.entity_id
_entity_poly.type
_entity_poly.pdbx_seq_one_letter_code
_entity_poly.pdbx_strand_id
1 'polypeptide(L)'
;MLAALCSSVFSASFSPAAEDGFESLFNGKDLTGWDGNPELWSVEDGVITGKTNGPDHLPYNQFLIWTGGEVADFELRLEIRLEGDNNSGVQYRSALKPEVGKWSVGGYQADWHPNAPYTGMLYDERGRGIIATRGQKVTVTADGKKEVENLDVPTDQKDLTQWHEMTIIARGKTLIHKVDGDVTVEIIDDQKEERELKGILAFQVHRGPAMKVQFRNIRLKNLARGKAKPKDETAMKRPDRAENTPAPEKTPVATPVADMKIAKDFNVELLYSVPNDVEGSWVSMCVDPQGRLIVCDQYGGLFRVTLPPVGQTEGTKIEKINADIGEAQGLFWAFDSLYVSVNKAKNYEGGL
;
A
#
# COMPACT_ATOMS: atom_id res chain seq x y z
N MET A 1 53.14 -26.28 11.31
CA MET A 1 52.20 -25.15 11.55
C MET A 1 51.62 -24.75 10.21
N LEU A 2 50.40 -25.20 9.89
CA LEU A 2 49.64 -24.72 8.73
C LEU A 2 48.65 -23.68 9.27
N ALA A 3 48.76 -22.43 8.81
CA ALA A 3 47.81 -21.38 9.12
C ALA A 3 46.68 -21.40 8.06
N ALA A 4 45.45 -21.64 8.50
CA ALA A 4 44.27 -21.52 7.66
C ALA A 4 43.85 -20.05 7.59
N LEU A 5 43.84 -19.48 6.38
CA LEU A 5 43.23 -18.18 6.12
C LEU A 5 41.71 -18.36 5.98
N CYS A 6 40.96 -17.92 7.00
CA CYS A 6 39.52 -17.74 6.90
C CYS A 6 39.26 -16.47 6.08
N SER A 7 38.82 -16.62 4.83
CA SER A 7 38.29 -15.49 4.05
C SER A 7 36.85 -15.26 4.44
N SER A 8 36.60 -14.23 5.26
CA SER A 8 35.28 -13.71 5.55
C SER A 8 34.72 -13.00 4.32
N VAL A 9 33.72 -13.61 3.68
CA VAL A 9 32.95 -12.97 2.62
C VAL A 9 32.00 -11.99 3.30
N PHE A 10 32.28 -10.69 3.19
CA PHE A 10 31.35 -9.64 3.58
C PHE A 10 30.26 -9.58 2.49
N SER A 11 29.08 -10.14 2.76
CA SER A 11 27.89 -9.83 1.96
C SER A 11 27.52 -8.37 2.20
N ALA A 12 27.90 -7.51 1.27
CA ALA A 12 27.40 -6.14 1.24
C ALA A 12 25.89 -6.21 0.98
N SER A 13 25.08 -5.81 1.96
CA SER A 13 23.66 -5.55 1.76
C SER A 13 23.53 -4.40 0.77
N PHE A 14 23.29 -4.73 -0.50
CA PHE A 14 22.89 -3.77 -1.51
C PHE A 14 21.51 -3.23 -1.10
N SER A 15 21.48 -2.07 -0.43
CA SER A 15 20.26 -1.27 -0.39
C SER A 15 20.16 -0.59 -1.75
N PRO A 16 19.19 -0.94 -2.62
CA PRO A 16 18.98 -0.19 -3.85
C PRO A 16 18.79 1.28 -3.48
N ALA A 17 19.43 2.18 -4.24
CA ALA A 17 19.25 3.61 -4.06
C ALA A 17 17.75 3.94 -4.00
N ALA A 18 17.37 4.85 -3.10
CA ALA A 18 15.99 5.31 -2.99
C ALA A 18 15.54 5.83 -4.37
N GLU A 19 14.64 5.09 -5.02
CA GLU A 19 14.04 5.50 -6.28
C GLU A 19 12.97 6.55 -5.97
N ASP A 20 12.98 7.66 -6.71
CA ASP A 20 12.15 8.81 -6.38
C ASP A 20 10.65 8.45 -6.31
N GLY A 21 10.06 8.70 -5.14
CA GLY A 21 8.66 8.40 -4.82
C GLY A 21 8.33 6.94 -4.51
N PHE A 22 9.31 6.03 -4.46
CA PHE A 22 9.10 4.66 -4.00
C PHE A 22 9.48 4.47 -2.53
N GLU A 23 8.58 3.85 -1.76
CA GLU A 23 8.84 3.38 -0.40
C GLU A 23 9.05 1.86 -0.39
N SER A 24 9.97 1.37 0.44
CA SER A 24 10.12 -0.08 0.66
C SER A 24 9.04 -0.59 1.60
N LEU A 25 8.33 -1.65 1.21
CA LEU A 25 7.32 -2.29 2.06
C LEU A 25 7.90 -3.41 2.95
N PHE A 26 9.19 -3.73 2.78
CA PHE A 26 9.84 -4.80 3.52
C PHE A 26 11.17 -4.32 4.12
N ASN A 27 11.41 -4.71 5.38
CA ASN A 27 12.56 -4.27 6.16
C ASN A 27 13.82 -5.13 5.99
N GLY A 28 13.73 -6.25 5.24
CA GLY A 28 14.84 -7.16 4.97
C GLY A 28 15.21 -8.10 6.12
N LYS A 29 14.46 -8.09 7.24
CA LYS A 29 14.81 -8.79 8.48
C LYS A 29 13.71 -9.71 8.98
N ASP A 30 12.48 -9.21 9.06
CA ASP A 30 11.34 -9.91 9.64
C ASP A 30 10.03 -9.44 8.99
N LEU A 31 8.91 -10.08 9.38
CA LEU A 31 7.59 -9.79 8.84
C LEU A 31 6.88 -8.64 9.57
N THR A 32 7.61 -7.75 10.26
CA THR A 32 6.99 -6.53 10.81
C THR A 32 6.35 -5.73 9.67
N GLY A 33 5.08 -5.35 9.84
CA GLY A 33 4.29 -4.73 8.78
C GLY A 33 3.52 -5.73 7.90
N TRP A 34 3.52 -7.02 8.26
CA TRP A 34 2.81 -8.08 7.55
C TRP A 34 2.07 -9.01 8.52
N ASP A 35 0.89 -9.48 8.12
CA ASP A 35 0.07 -10.45 8.86
C ASP A 35 -0.22 -11.67 7.98
N GLY A 36 0.20 -12.85 8.43
CA GLY A 36 0.06 -14.10 7.71
C GLY A 36 0.30 -15.29 8.63
N ASN A 37 0.03 -16.49 8.12
CA ASN A 37 0.25 -17.72 8.86
C ASN A 37 1.74 -17.94 9.15
N PRO A 38 2.19 -17.94 10.43
CA PRO A 38 3.60 -18.10 10.77
C PRO A 38 4.15 -19.51 10.44
N GLU A 39 3.29 -20.49 10.16
CA GLU A 39 3.72 -21.82 9.69
C GLU A 39 4.07 -21.82 8.19
N LEU A 40 3.56 -20.85 7.43
CA LEU A 40 3.75 -20.77 5.98
C LEU A 40 4.75 -19.68 5.59
N TRP A 41 4.83 -18.61 6.37
CA TRP A 41 5.58 -17.40 6.03
C TRP A 41 6.73 -17.15 6.99
N SER A 42 7.90 -16.89 6.41
CA SER A 42 9.13 -16.57 7.13
C SER A 42 9.99 -15.60 6.32
N VAL A 43 11.11 -15.16 6.90
CA VAL A 43 12.18 -14.47 6.18
C VAL A 43 13.38 -15.41 6.07
N GLU A 44 13.84 -15.68 4.85
CA GLU A 44 15.03 -16.50 4.56
C GLU A 44 16.00 -15.63 3.76
N ASP A 45 17.26 -15.51 4.19
CA ASP A 45 18.29 -14.73 3.48
C ASP A 45 17.87 -13.29 3.12
N GLY A 46 17.11 -12.66 4.01
CA GLY A 46 16.62 -11.29 3.82
C GLY A 46 15.55 -11.16 2.74
N VAL A 47 14.81 -12.23 2.41
CA VAL A 47 13.65 -12.20 1.50
C VAL A 47 12.42 -12.85 2.14
N ILE A 48 11.23 -12.33 1.84
CA ILE A 48 9.97 -12.94 2.29
C ILE A 48 9.81 -14.28 1.60
N THR A 49 9.51 -15.33 2.36
CA THR A 49 9.40 -16.70 1.85
C THR A 49 8.08 -17.32 2.29
N GLY A 50 7.30 -17.83 1.33
CA GLY A 50 6.08 -18.59 1.56
C GLY A 50 6.26 -20.04 1.12
N LYS A 51 5.87 -21.01 1.96
CA LYS A 51 6.04 -22.44 1.68
C LYS A 51 4.77 -23.26 1.88
N THR A 52 4.57 -24.25 1.01
CA THR A 52 3.61 -25.34 1.25
C THR A 52 4.28 -26.69 1.03
N ASN A 53 3.81 -27.72 1.74
CA ASN A 53 4.43 -29.05 1.75
C ASN A 53 3.71 -30.07 0.85
N GLY A 54 2.64 -29.67 0.16
CA GLY A 54 1.87 -30.56 -0.71
C GLY A 54 0.35 -30.25 -0.73
N PRO A 55 -0.42 -31.02 -1.52
CA PRO A 55 -1.82 -30.74 -1.85
C PRO A 55 -2.76 -30.67 -0.64
N ASP A 56 -2.45 -31.42 0.42
CA ASP A 56 -3.27 -31.48 1.63
C ASP A 56 -2.83 -30.49 2.72
N HIS A 57 -1.78 -29.69 2.46
CA HIS A 57 -1.23 -28.76 3.46
C HIS A 57 -2.18 -27.60 3.77
N LEU A 58 -2.99 -27.17 2.79
CA LEU A 58 -3.90 -26.03 2.92
C LEU A 58 -5.33 -26.41 2.54
N PRO A 59 -6.34 -26.04 3.34
CA PRO A 59 -7.75 -26.20 2.96
C PRO A 59 -8.21 -25.15 1.93
N TYR A 60 -7.54 -24.00 1.86
CA TYR A 60 -7.79 -22.89 0.93
C TYR A 60 -6.51 -22.04 0.76
N ASN A 61 -6.47 -21.18 -0.26
CA ASN A 61 -5.37 -20.23 -0.49
C ASN A 61 -5.20 -19.29 0.71
N GLN A 62 -3.97 -19.17 1.21
CA GLN A 62 -3.65 -18.26 2.31
C GLN A 62 -2.69 -17.17 1.83
N PHE A 63 -2.78 -16.02 2.48
CA PHE A 63 -2.07 -14.83 2.05
C PHE A 63 -1.25 -14.20 3.17
N LEU A 64 -0.13 -13.58 2.81
CA LEU A 64 0.60 -12.65 3.67
C LEU A 64 0.15 -11.23 3.34
N ILE A 65 -0.57 -10.61 4.27
CA ILE A 65 -1.26 -9.33 4.07
C ILE A 65 -0.39 -8.19 4.61
N TRP A 66 -0.15 -7.17 3.80
CA TRP A 66 0.54 -5.97 4.26
C TRP A 66 -0.35 -5.16 5.21
N THR A 67 0.18 -4.76 6.36
CA THR A 67 -0.59 -4.06 7.41
C THR A 67 -0.47 -2.54 7.34
N GLY A 68 0.25 -2.00 6.37
CA GLY A 68 0.44 -0.55 6.19
C GLY A 68 -0.77 0.19 5.58
N GLY A 69 -1.86 -0.52 5.28
CA GLY A 69 -3.13 0.07 4.88
C GLY A 69 -3.64 -0.37 3.51
N GLU A 70 -4.47 0.46 2.91
CA GLU A 70 -5.03 0.22 1.58
C GLU A 70 -4.20 0.90 0.49
N VAL A 71 -4.02 0.21 -0.63
CA VAL A 71 -3.48 0.77 -1.86
C VAL A 71 -4.62 1.18 -2.79
N ALA A 72 -4.48 2.33 -3.45
CA ALA A 72 -5.47 2.86 -4.40
C ALA A 72 -4.85 3.05 -5.80
N ASP A 73 -4.47 4.27 -6.17
CA ASP A 73 -3.69 4.52 -7.38
C ASP A 73 -2.20 4.39 -7.03
N PHE A 74 -1.51 3.40 -7.60
CA PHE A 74 -0.13 3.06 -7.23
C PHE A 74 0.65 2.40 -8.37
N GLU A 75 1.97 2.38 -8.20
CA GLU A 75 2.91 1.54 -8.92
C GLU A 75 3.67 0.69 -7.88
N LEU A 76 3.52 -0.63 -7.95
CA LEU A 76 4.23 -1.59 -7.14
C LEU A 76 5.29 -2.25 -8.00
N ARG A 77 6.51 -2.34 -7.50
CA ARG A 77 7.60 -3.13 -8.09
C ARG A 77 8.11 -4.10 -7.05
N LEU A 78 8.32 -5.34 -7.45
CA LEU A 78 8.95 -6.36 -6.62
C LEU A 78 9.66 -7.38 -7.51
N GLU A 79 10.54 -8.15 -6.90
CA GLU A 79 11.10 -9.34 -7.53
C GLU A 79 10.46 -10.58 -6.92
N ILE A 80 10.10 -11.53 -7.77
CA ILE A 80 9.45 -12.78 -7.39
C ILE A 80 10.19 -13.97 -8.03
N ARG A 81 10.26 -15.07 -7.29
CA ARG A 81 10.63 -16.39 -7.81
C ARG A 81 9.83 -17.49 -7.14
N LEU A 82 9.72 -18.64 -7.81
CA LEU A 82 8.90 -19.77 -7.41
C LEU A 82 9.60 -21.09 -7.73
N GLU A 83 9.70 -21.96 -6.73
CA GLU A 83 10.07 -23.36 -6.88
C GLU A 83 8.84 -24.25 -6.66
N GLY A 84 8.72 -25.33 -7.43
CA GLY A 84 7.60 -26.27 -7.38
C GLY A 84 6.60 -26.11 -8.54
N ASP A 85 5.68 -27.06 -8.65
CA ASP A 85 4.64 -27.08 -9.70
C ASP A 85 3.30 -26.57 -9.15
N ASN A 86 3.30 -25.31 -8.73
CA ASN A 86 2.11 -24.61 -8.22
C ASN A 86 2.15 -23.17 -8.74
N ASN A 87 1.23 -22.31 -8.29
CA ASN A 87 1.23 -20.89 -8.62
C ASN A 87 1.29 -20.03 -7.36
N SER A 88 1.57 -18.74 -7.58
CA SER A 88 1.46 -17.69 -6.59
C SER A 88 0.87 -16.45 -7.26
N GLY A 89 0.90 -15.33 -6.58
CA GLY A 89 0.46 -14.05 -7.11
C GLY A 89 0.48 -12.96 -6.06
N VAL A 90 0.24 -11.75 -6.55
CA VAL A 90 0.17 -10.53 -5.76
C VAL A 90 -1.26 -10.02 -5.83
N GLN A 91 -1.99 -10.12 -4.71
CA GLN A 91 -3.29 -9.50 -4.55
C GLN A 91 -3.11 -8.00 -4.34
N TYR A 92 -3.92 -7.20 -5.01
CA TYR A 92 -3.93 -5.75 -4.83
C TYR A 92 -5.35 -5.20 -4.95
N ARG A 93 -5.62 -4.06 -4.30
CA ARG A 93 -6.97 -3.50 -4.15
C ARG A 93 -8.01 -4.53 -3.69
N SER A 94 -7.55 -5.55 -3.00
CA SER A 94 -8.36 -6.72 -2.68
C SER A 94 -9.06 -6.52 -1.34
N ALA A 95 -9.90 -7.47 -0.96
CA ALA A 95 -10.58 -7.49 0.33
C ALA A 95 -10.28 -8.79 1.08
N LEU A 96 -10.26 -8.70 2.40
CA LEU A 96 -10.28 -9.88 3.26
C LEU A 96 -11.57 -10.67 3.03
N LYS A 97 -11.48 -12.00 3.09
CA LYS A 97 -12.59 -12.95 2.96
C LYS A 97 -12.72 -13.80 4.22
N PRO A 98 -13.04 -13.20 5.39
CA PRO A 98 -13.07 -13.90 6.67
C PRO A 98 -14.10 -15.05 6.71
N GLU A 99 -15.11 -15.01 5.85
CA GLU A 99 -16.10 -16.08 5.66
C GLU A 99 -15.51 -17.36 5.07
N VAL A 100 -14.39 -17.27 4.37
CA VAL A 100 -13.63 -18.44 3.86
C VAL A 100 -12.68 -18.94 4.93
N GLY A 101 -11.99 -18.02 5.60
CA GLY A 101 -11.08 -18.33 6.69
C GLY A 101 -10.06 -17.23 6.96
N LYS A 102 -9.25 -17.44 8.01
CA LYS A 102 -8.21 -16.49 8.40
C LYS A 102 -7.17 -16.37 7.28
N TRP A 103 -6.75 -15.12 7.01
CA TRP A 103 -5.82 -14.78 5.93
C TRP A 103 -6.30 -15.20 4.54
N SER A 104 -7.61 -15.31 4.33
CA SER A 104 -8.18 -15.45 2.99
C SER A 104 -8.45 -14.07 2.39
N VAL A 105 -8.17 -13.93 1.09
CA VAL A 105 -8.26 -12.69 0.32
C VAL A 105 -8.97 -12.99 -1.01
N GLY A 106 -9.65 -11.98 -1.57
CA GLY A 106 -10.20 -12.02 -2.93
C GLY A 106 -10.25 -10.63 -3.57
N GLY A 107 -10.28 -10.60 -4.90
CA GLY A 107 -10.11 -9.42 -5.75
C GLY A 107 -8.96 -9.60 -6.73
N TYR A 108 -8.51 -8.51 -7.36
CA TYR A 108 -7.45 -8.54 -8.37
C TYR A 108 -6.13 -9.18 -7.90
N GLN A 109 -5.59 -10.06 -8.75
CA GLN A 109 -4.32 -10.74 -8.60
C GLN A 109 -3.47 -10.60 -9.86
N ALA A 110 -2.21 -10.17 -9.69
CA ALA A 110 -1.17 -10.41 -10.68
C ALA A 110 -0.59 -11.80 -10.46
N ASP A 111 -0.90 -12.72 -11.37
CA ASP A 111 -0.57 -14.13 -11.21
C ASP A 111 0.89 -14.44 -11.55
N TRP A 112 1.48 -15.37 -10.80
CA TRP A 112 2.80 -15.93 -11.05
C TRP A 112 2.67 -17.45 -11.19
N HIS A 113 2.56 -17.90 -12.44
CA HIS A 113 2.12 -19.25 -12.77
C HIS A 113 3.06 -19.92 -13.80
N PRO A 114 3.38 -21.22 -13.67
CA PRO A 114 4.32 -21.94 -14.55
C PRO A 114 3.83 -22.11 -15.99
N ASN A 115 2.51 -22.20 -16.19
CA ASN A 115 1.91 -22.11 -17.52
C ASN A 115 2.07 -20.70 -18.13
N ALA A 116 2.77 -20.60 -19.26
CA ALA A 116 3.21 -19.35 -19.87
C ALA A 116 2.10 -18.30 -20.14
N PRO A 117 0.88 -18.66 -20.56
CA PRO A 117 -0.21 -17.69 -20.73
C PRO A 117 -0.70 -17.05 -19.42
N TYR A 118 -0.38 -17.66 -18.28
CA TYR A 118 -0.84 -17.22 -16.96
C TYR A 118 0.23 -16.43 -16.18
N THR A 119 1.48 -16.40 -16.65
CA THR A 119 2.54 -15.59 -16.05
C THR A 119 2.27 -14.09 -16.27
N GLY A 120 2.02 -13.33 -15.19
CA GLY A 120 1.69 -11.91 -15.25
C GLY A 120 0.28 -11.63 -15.76
N MET A 121 -0.64 -12.60 -15.70
CA MET A 121 -2.05 -12.43 -16.06
C MET A 121 -2.81 -11.62 -14.99
N LEU A 122 -4.01 -11.13 -15.32
CA LEU A 122 -4.96 -10.62 -14.32
C LEU A 122 -6.02 -11.67 -14.02
N TYR A 123 -6.02 -12.14 -12.77
CA TYR A 123 -7.06 -13.00 -12.21
C TYR A 123 -7.84 -12.26 -11.13
N ASP A 124 -9.14 -12.47 -11.06
CA ASP A 124 -10.02 -11.90 -10.04
C ASP A 124 -10.40 -13.00 -9.04
N GLU A 125 -9.59 -13.14 -7.99
CA GLU A 125 -9.65 -14.21 -7.00
C GLU A 125 -10.98 -14.16 -6.25
N ARG A 126 -11.73 -15.27 -6.32
CA ARG A 126 -13.10 -15.38 -5.76
C ARG A 126 -14.10 -14.36 -6.31
N GLY A 127 -13.77 -13.74 -7.44
CA GLY A 127 -14.65 -12.88 -8.22
C GLY A 127 -14.88 -13.49 -9.60
N ARG A 128 -14.50 -12.74 -10.63
CA ARG A 128 -14.79 -13.05 -12.04
C ARG A 128 -13.82 -14.06 -12.68
N GLY A 129 -12.82 -14.54 -11.95
CA GLY A 129 -11.80 -15.45 -12.47
C GLY A 129 -10.85 -14.76 -13.45
N ILE A 130 -10.42 -15.45 -14.53
CA ILE A 130 -9.45 -14.90 -15.50
C ILE A 130 -10.05 -13.67 -16.20
N ILE A 131 -9.47 -12.48 -16.01
CA ILE A 131 -9.85 -11.26 -16.72
C ILE A 131 -9.08 -11.12 -18.04
N ALA A 132 -7.76 -11.30 -17.98
CA ALA A 132 -6.86 -11.19 -19.12
C ALA A 132 -5.68 -12.14 -18.94
N THR A 133 -5.33 -12.92 -19.97
CA THR A 133 -4.10 -13.73 -20.01
C THR A 133 -2.93 -12.91 -20.57
N ARG A 134 -1.68 -13.36 -20.36
CA ARG A 134 -0.47 -12.72 -20.93
C ARG A 134 -0.64 -12.47 -22.43
N GLY A 135 -0.27 -11.27 -22.86
CA GLY A 135 -0.40 -10.81 -24.24
C GLY A 135 -1.78 -10.24 -24.57
N GLN A 136 -2.60 -9.88 -23.58
CA GLN A 136 -3.91 -9.29 -23.81
C GLN A 136 -4.02 -7.87 -23.24
N LYS A 137 -4.66 -7.02 -24.04
CA LYS A 137 -5.32 -5.81 -23.57
C LYS A 137 -6.81 -6.08 -23.53
N VAL A 138 -7.46 -5.83 -22.39
CA VAL A 138 -8.88 -6.13 -22.18
C VAL A 138 -9.63 -4.91 -21.69
N THR A 139 -10.69 -4.52 -22.40
CA THR A 139 -11.70 -3.62 -21.84
C THR A 139 -12.87 -4.46 -21.33
N VAL A 140 -13.11 -4.42 -20.03
CA VAL A 140 -14.34 -4.97 -19.43
C VAL A 140 -15.38 -3.87 -19.47
N THR A 141 -16.42 -4.03 -20.29
CA THR A 141 -17.49 -3.05 -20.45
C THR A 141 -18.37 -2.97 -19.20
N ALA A 142 -19.24 -1.95 -19.12
CA ALA A 142 -20.11 -1.75 -17.97
C ALA A 142 -21.07 -2.93 -17.67
N ASP A 143 -21.42 -3.71 -18.69
CA ASP A 143 -22.24 -4.93 -18.60
C ASP A 143 -21.41 -6.22 -18.44
N GLY A 144 -20.09 -6.11 -18.27
CA GLY A 144 -19.19 -7.24 -17.99
C GLY A 144 -18.68 -7.99 -19.21
N LYS A 145 -18.97 -7.53 -20.43
CA LYS A 145 -18.40 -8.10 -21.67
C LYS A 145 -16.91 -7.75 -21.77
N LYS A 146 -16.11 -8.71 -22.23
CA LYS A 146 -14.67 -8.51 -22.48
C LYS A 146 -14.41 -8.23 -23.95
N GLU A 147 -13.79 -7.09 -24.23
CA GLU A 147 -13.26 -6.74 -25.54
C GLU A 147 -11.74 -6.90 -25.50
N VAL A 148 -11.21 -7.80 -26.34
CA VAL A 148 -9.84 -8.29 -26.24
C VAL A 148 -9.04 -7.86 -27.47
N GLU A 149 -7.89 -7.24 -27.22
CA GLU A 149 -6.86 -6.93 -28.20
C GLU A 149 -5.59 -7.71 -27.83
N ASN A 150 -4.83 -8.17 -28.82
CA ASN A 150 -3.55 -8.85 -28.58
C ASN A 150 -2.43 -7.82 -28.47
N LEU A 151 -1.60 -7.96 -27.44
CA LEU A 151 -0.35 -7.26 -27.27
C LEU A 151 0.78 -8.07 -27.91
N ASP A 152 1.75 -7.37 -28.51
CA ASP A 152 2.98 -8.00 -28.98
C ASP A 152 3.95 -8.15 -27.81
N VAL A 153 3.98 -9.34 -27.22
CA VAL A 153 4.84 -9.69 -26.10
C VAL A 153 5.50 -11.05 -26.35
N PRO A 154 6.71 -11.27 -25.82
CA PRO A 154 7.30 -12.60 -25.83
C PRO A 154 6.35 -13.62 -25.18
N THR A 155 6.25 -14.82 -25.76
CA THR A 155 5.36 -15.90 -25.28
C THR A 155 6.13 -17.08 -24.70
N ASP A 156 7.45 -16.97 -24.62
CA ASP A 156 8.33 -17.97 -24.04
C ASP A 156 7.99 -18.18 -22.55
N GLN A 157 8.14 -19.43 -22.14
CA GLN A 157 8.01 -19.80 -20.75
C GLN A 157 9.20 -19.24 -19.97
N LYS A 158 8.90 -18.51 -18.88
CA LYS A 158 9.93 -18.01 -17.97
C LYS A 158 10.35 -19.12 -17.00
N ASP A 159 11.64 -19.17 -16.69
CA ASP A 159 12.16 -20.02 -15.61
C ASP A 159 11.85 -19.35 -14.27
N LEU A 160 10.73 -19.75 -13.67
CA LEU A 160 10.24 -19.13 -12.43
C LEU A 160 11.19 -19.32 -11.23
N THR A 161 12.19 -20.21 -11.32
CA THR A 161 13.18 -20.39 -10.26
C THR A 161 14.19 -19.23 -10.19
N GLN A 162 14.30 -18.45 -11.27
CA GLN A 162 15.10 -17.23 -11.32
C GLN A 162 14.30 -16.03 -10.81
N TRP A 163 15.02 -14.99 -10.40
CA TRP A 163 14.40 -13.73 -10.01
C TRP A 163 13.90 -12.98 -11.24
N HIS A 164 12.62 -12.61 -11.20
CA HIS A 164 11.97 -11.80 -12.21
C HIS A 164 11.35 -10.56 -11.58
N GLU A 165 11.44 -9.42 -12.25
CA GLU A 165 10.76 -8.21 -11.79
C GLU A 165 9.29 -8.25 -12.22
N MET A 166 8.39 -8.07 -11.25
CA MET A 166 6.97 -7.82 -11.48
C MET A 166 6.65 -6.37 -11.16
N THR A 167 6.00 -5.68 -12.11
CA THR A 167 5.45 -4.34 -11.90
C THR A 167 3.94 -4.37 -12.03
N ILE A 168 3.22 -3.78 -11.06
CA ILE A 168 1.77 -3.60 -11.08
C ILE A 168 1.47 -2.11 -11.03
N ILE A 169 0.79 -1.59 -12.04
CA ILE A 169 0.34 -0.19 -12.09
C ILE A 169 -1.17 -0.19 -12.06
N ALA A 170 -1.74 0.42 -11.02
CA ALA A 170 -3.18 0.59 -10.90
C ALA A 170 -3.49 2.09 -10.85
N ARG A 171 -4.30 2.60 -11.79
CA ARG A 171 -4.69 4.01 -11.88
C ARG A 171 -6.15 4.15 -12.30
N GLY A 172 -6.99 4.60 -11.38
CA GLY A 172 -8.44 4.58 -11.56
C GLY A 172 -8.90 3.18 -11.94
N LYS A 173 -9.54 3.04 -13.10
CA LYS A 173 -10.01 1.77 -13.66
C LYS A 173 -8.98 1.03 -14.53
N THR A 174 -7.79 1.60 -14.71
CA THR A 174 -6.75 1.02 -15.55
C THR A 174 -5.78 0.21 -14.70
N LEU A 175 -5.53 -1.04 -15.10
CA LEU A 175 -4.64 -1.98 -14.43
C LEU A 175 -3.61 -2.47 -15.46
N ILE A 176 -2.33 -2.47 -15.11
CA ILE A 176 -1.25 -2.91 -16.00
C ILE A 176 -0.32 -3.80 -15.21
N HIS A 177 -0.02 -4.98 -15.73
CA HIS A 177 1.05 -5.82 -15.21
C HIS A 177 2.23 -5.80 -16.18
N LYS A 178 3.44 -5.84 -15.63
CA LYS A 178 4.66 -6.08 -16.39
C LYS A 178 5.49 -7.17 -15.74
N VAL A 179 6.19 -7.93 -16.58
CA VAL A 179 7.20 -8.89 -16.14
C VAL A 179 8.49 -8.63 -16.93
N ASP A 180 9.59 -8.36 -16.22
CA ASP A 180 10.90 -8.00 -16.79
C ASP A 180 10.83 -6.84 -17.80
N GLY A 181 9.95 -5.87 -17.55
CA GLY A 181 9.73 -4.70 -18.40
C GLY A 181 8.64 -4.85 -19.47
N ASP A 182 8.28 -6.08 -19.85
CA ASP A 182 7.24 -6.35 -20.86
C ASP A 182 5.83 -6.17 -20.28
N VAL A 183 4.96 -5.43 -20.95
CA VAL A 183 3.55 -5.26 -20.55
C VAL A 183 2.78 -6.55 -20.82
N THR A 184 2.61 -7.40 -19.80
CA THR A 184 1.95 -8.70 -19.96
C THR A 184 0.44 -8.56 -20.11
N VAL A 185 -0.17 -7.62 -19.39
CA VAL A 185 -1.59 -7.28 -19.56
C VAL A 185 -1.86 -5.80 -19.36
N GLU A 186 -2.86 -5.27 -20.05
CA GLU A 186 -3.47 -3.96 -19.81
C GLU A 186 -4.99 -4.12 -19.71
N ILE A 187 -5.62 -3.62 -18.65
CA ILE A 187 -7.05 -3.76 -18.42
C ILE A 187 -7.68 -2.39 -18.19
N ILE A 188 -8.84 -2.16 -18.79
CA ILE A 188 -9.74 -1.06 -18.46
C ILE A 188 -11.03 -1.66 -17.92
N ASP A 189 -11.29 -1.50 -16.62
CA ASP A 189 -12.47 -2.09 -15.97
C ASP A 189 -13.61 -1.07 -15.79
N ASP A 190 -14.53 -1.05 -16.74
CA ASP A 190 -15.73 -0.21 -16.71
C ASP A 190 -16.90 -0.82 -15.92
N GLN A 191 -16.76 -2.06 -15.44
CA GLN A 191 -17.79 -2.76 -14.66
C GLN A 191 -17.79 -2.28 -13.20
N LYS A 192 -18.42 -1.12 -12.97
CA LYS A 192 -18.36 -0.41 -11.67
C LYS A 192 -18.71 -1.25 -10.44
N GLU A 193 -19.67 -2.16 -10.56
CA GLU A 193 -20.16 -2.96 -9.44
C GLU A 193 -19.20 -4.08 -9.04
N GLU A 194 -18.32 -4.50 -9.96
CA GLU A 194 -17.37 -5.61 -9.75
C GLU A 194 -15.91 -5.14 -9.67
N ARG A 195 -15.64 -3.84 -9.86
CA ARG A 195 -14.27 -3.33 -9.89
C ARG A 195 -13.85 -2.74 -8.55
N GLU A 196 -12.59 -2.94 -8.21
CA GLU A 196 -11.98 -2.36 -7.04
C GLU A 196 -11.10 -1.15 -7.40
N LEU A 197 -11.29 -0.04 -6.68
CA LEU A 197 -10.47 1.17 -6.82
C LEU A 197 -9.45 1.33 -5.71
N LYS A 198 -9.62 0.60 -4.61
CA LYS A 198 -8.71 0.54 -3.48
C LYS A 198 -8.94 -0.73 -2.67
N GLY A 199 -7.98 -1.09 -1.83
CA GLY A 199 -8.07 -2.23 -0.93
C GLY A 199 -6.70 -2.71 -0.48
N ILE A 200 -6.62 -3.90 0.09
CA ILE A 200 -5.36 -4.42 0.65
C ILE A 200 -4.38 -4.91 -0.42
N LEU A 201 -3.12 -5.04 -0.01
CA LEU A 201 -2.04 -5.70 -0.75
C LEU A 201 -1.67 -7.00 -0.02
N ALA A 202 -1.52 -8.11 -0.74
CA ALA A 202 -1.13 -9.38 -0.14
C ALA A 202 -0.39 -10.33 -1.11
N PHE A 203 0.39 -11.26 -0.58
CA PHE A 203 1.10 -12.29 -1.35
C PHE A 203 0.49 -13.66 -1.12
N GLN A 204 0.37 -14.46 -2.18
CA GLN A 204 -0.31 -15.76 -2.12
C GLN A 204 0.66 -16.93 -1.87
N VAL A 205 0.29 -17.84 -0.98
CA VAL A 205 0.65 -19.26 -1.08
C VAL A 205 -0.58 -20.05 -1.51
N HIS A 206 -0.47 -20.75 -2.62
CA HIS A 206 -1.60 -21.41 -3.25
C HIS A 206 -1.81 -22.83 -2.70
N ARG A 207 -3.07 -23.22 -2.52
CA ARG A 207 -3.42 -24.60 -2.20
C ARG A 207 -3.10 -25.49 -3.39
N GLY A 208 -2.23 -26.47 -3.21
CA GLY A 208 -1.86 -27.38 -4.28
C GLY A 208 -0.53 -28.08 -4.02
N PRO A 209 0.16 -28.53 -5.07
CA PRO A 209 1.50 -29.10 -4.95
C PRO A 209 2.46 -28.24 -4.11
N ALA A 210 3.48 -28.88 -3.54
CA ALA A 210 4.45 -28.18 -2.72
C ALA A 210 5.08 -27.01 -3.49
N MET A 211 5.23 -25.87 -2.82
CA MET A 211 5.80 -24.67 -3.41
C MET A 211 6.70 -23.93 -2.43
N LYS A 212 7.66 -23.19 -2.97
CA LYS A 212 8.39 -22.14 -2.28
C LYS A 212 8.35 -20.90 -3.15
N VAL A 213 7.60 -19.89 -2.72
CA VAL A 213 7.62 -18.55 -3.34
C VAL A 213 8.48 -17.61 -2.53
N GLN A 214 9.23 -16.74 -3.19
CA GLN A 214 10.01 -15.71 -2.52
C GLN A 214 9.82 -14.34 -3.17
N PHE A 215 9.82 -13.31 -2.33
CA PHE A 215 9.63 -11.91 -2.72
C PHE A 215 10.74 -11.04 -2.13
N ARG A 216 11.30 -10.13 -2.94
CA ARG A 216 12.27 -9.11 -2.50
C ARG A 216 12.11 -7.81 -3.26
N ASN A 217 12.84 -6.78 -2.83
CA ASN A 217 12.83 -5.45 -3.48
C ASN A 217 11.42 -4.87 -3.66
N ILE A 218 10.54 -5.12 -2.67
CA ILE A 218 9.13 -4.74 -2.68
C ILE A 218 9.01 -3.25 -2.40
N ARG A 219 8.64 -2.50 -3.43
CA ARG A 219 8.64 -1.04 -3.46
C ARG A 219 7.32 -0.53 -4.00
N LEU A 220 6.69 0.40 -3.29
CA LEU A 220 5.41 0.99 -3.65
C LEU A 220 5.56 2.49 -3.91
N LYS A 221 4.92 3.00 -4.95
CA LYS A 221 4.79 4.42 -5.24
C LYS A 221 3.32 4.78 -5.38
N ASN A 222 2.82 5.65 -4.51
CA ASN A 222 1.48 6.18 -4.67
C ASN A 222 1.42 7.11 -5.89
N LEU A 223 0.50 6.83 -6.81
CA LEU A 223 0.28 7.62 -8.01
C LEU A 223 -0.85 8.60 -7.74
N ALA A 224 -0.53 9.79 -7.27
CA ALA A 224 -1.53 10.86 -7.21
C ALA A 224 -2.24 10.97 -8.57
N ARG A 225 -3.57 11.13 -8.58
CA ARG A 225 -4.31 11.42 -9.82
C ARG A 225 -3.67 12.65 -10.46
N GLY A 226 -3.02 12.44 -11.61
CA GLY A 226 -2.60 13.55 -12.46
C GLY A 226 -3.81 14.45 -12.69
N LYS A 227 -3.64 15.75 -12.49
CA LYS A 227 -4.63 16.76 -12.85
C LYS A 227 -5.16 16.43 -14.25
N ALA A 228 -6.47 16.26 -14.39
CA ALA A 228 -7.08 16.33 -15.71
C ALA A 228 -6.55 17.61 -16.37
N LYS A 229 -6.03 17.51 -17.60
CA LYS A 229 -5.70 18.70 -18.40
C LYS A 229 -6.90 19.66 -18.36
N PRO A 230 -6.70 20.98 -18.25
CA PRO A 230 -7.81 21.91 -18.39
C PRO A 230 -8.46 21.63 -19.74
N LYS A 231 -9.74 21.23 -19.71
CA LYS A 231 -10.53 21.13 -20.93
C LYS A 231 -10.74 22.55 -21.43
N ASP A 232 -10.37 22.74 -22.69
CA ASP A 232 -10.67 23.91 -23.49
C ASP A 232 -12.14 24.30 -23.31
N GLU A 233 -12.38 25.50 -22.80
CA GLU A 233 -13.71 26.05 -22.59
C GLU A 233 -14.30 26.48 -23.93
N THR A 234 -14.91 25.55 -24.66
CA THR A 234 -15.97 25.91 -25.61
C THR A 234 -17.13 24.91 -25.57
N ALA A 235 -18.23 25.40 -24.98
CA ALA A 235 -19.63 25.08 -25.27
C ALA A 235 -20.16 23.64 -25.04
N MET A 236 -20.90 23.46 -23.93
CA MET A 236 -22.33 23.13 -23.97
C MET A 236 -22.94 23.24 -22.56
N LYS A 237 -23.91 24.15 -22.40
CA LYS A 237 -24.71 24.30 -21.18
C LYS A 237 -25.46 22.99 -20.88
N ARG A 238 -25.29 22.46 -19.67
CA ARG A 238 -26.18 21.43 -19.10
C ARG A 238 -27.21 22.13 -18.20
N PRO A 239 -28.47 21.66 -18.15
CA PRO A 239 -29.49 22.27 -17.31
C PRO A 239 -29.28 21.89 -15.84
N ASP A 240 -29.75 22.77 -14.96
CA ASP A 240 -29.59 22.70 -13.51
C ASP A 240 -30.12 21.38 -12.92
N ARG A 241 -29.27 20.70 -12.14
CA ARG A 241 -29.66 19.58 -11.31
C ARG A 241 -29.93 20.11 -9.90
N ALA A 242 -31.14 19.86 -9.42
CA ALA A 242 -31.62 20.24 -8.10
C ALA A 242 -30.65 19.85 -6.97
N GLU A 243 -30.52 20.77 -6.01
CA GLU A 243 -29.75 20.66 -4.78
C GLU A 243 -30.19 19.43 -3.96
N ASN A 244 -29.24 18.58 -3.61
CA ASN A 244 -29.40 17.60 -2.54
C ASN A 244 -28.76 18.19 -1.28
N THR A 245 -29.58 18.47 -0.27
CA THR A 245 -29.17 18.96 1.05
C THR A 245 -28.23 17.95 1.73
N PRO A 246 -27.10 18.36 2.33
CA PRO A 246 -26.28 17.47 3.13
C PRO A 246 -27.01 17.09 4.43
N ALA A 247 -26.92 15.81 4.81
CA ALA A 247 -27.25 15.35 6.15
C ALA A 247 -26.31 16.01 7.18
N PRO A 248 -26.75 16.24 8.44
CA PRO A 248 -25.97 16.99 9.42
C PRO A 248 -24.68 16.24 9.81
N GLU A 249 -23.55 16.94 9.69
CA GLU A 249 -22.23 16.49 10.13
C GLU A 249 -22.23 16.29 11.65
N LYS A 250 -21.89 15.08 12.11
CA LYS A 250 -21.51 14.87 13.52
C LYS A 250 -20.04 15.24 13.64
N THR A 251 -19.72 16.24 14.45
CA THR A 251 -18.35 16.61 14.79
C THR A 251 -17.63 15.39 15.39
N PRO A 252 -16.48 14.96 14.84
CA PRO A 252 -15.73 13.85 15.41
C PRO A 252 -15.25 14.23 16.83
N VAL A 253 -15.59 13.41 17.82
CA VAL A 253 -15.10 13.54 19.21
C VAL A 253 -13.99 12.52 19.42
N ALA A 254 -12.96 12.88 20.19
CA ALA A 254 -11.88 11.96 20.53
C ALA A 254 -12.42 10.66 21.16
N THR A 255 -11.77 9.53 20.86
CA THR A 255 -12.10 8.24 21.48
C THR A 255 -12.06 8.38 23.00
N PRO A 256 -13.14 8.04 23.73
CA PRO A 256 -13.14 8.09 25.19
C PRO A 256 -12.01 7.24 25.78
N VAL A 257 -11.34 7.76 26.82
CA VAL A 257 -10.23 7.04 27.49
C VAL A 257 -10.68 5.67 28.01
N ALA A 258 -11.93 5.56 28.46
CA ALA A 258 -12.51 4.31 28.97
C ALA A 258 -12.57 3.19 27.91
N ASP A 259 -12.55 3.54 26.62
CA ASP A 259 -12.61 2.59 25.51
C ASP A 259 -11.21 2.13 25.06
N MET A 260 -10.15 2.63 25.70
CA MET A 260 -8.76 2.29 25.36
C MET A 260 -8.24 1.10 26.16
N LYS A 261 -7.54 0.18 25.48
CA LYS A 261 -6.75 -0.87 26.15
C LYS A 261 -5.40 -0.29 26.56
N ILE A 262 -5.20 -0.11 27.86
CA ILE A 262 -4.00 0.52 28.42
C ILE A 262 -3.09 -0.56 29.01
N ALA A 263 -1.78 -0.47 28.73
CA ALA A 263 -0.78 -1.36 29.29
C ALA A 263 -0.69 -1.18 30.82
N LYS A 264 -0.26 -2.24 31.52
CA LYS A 264 -0.04 -2.18 32.97
C LYS A 264 0.94 -1.04 33.29
N ASP A 265 0.63 -0.24 34.30
CA ASP A 265 1.40 0.90 34.79
C ASP A 265 1.41 2.15 33.87
N PHE A 266 0.58 2.18 32.82
CA PHE A 266 0.34 3.37 32.00
C PHE A 266 -0.98 4.06 32.38
N ASN A 267 -1.00 5.39 32.26
CA ASN A 267 -2.20 6.20 32.41
C ASN A 267 -2.44 6.97 31.10
N VAL A 268 -3.70 7.17 30.72
CA VAL A 268 -4.08 7.94 29.54
C VAL A 268 -5.07 9.02 29.95
N GLU A 269 -4.86 10.23 29.45
CA GLU A 269 -5.66 11.40 29.76
C GLU A 269 -6.07 12.09 28.46
N LEU A 270 -7.34 12.50 28.35
CA LEU A 270 -7.79 13.33 27.24
C LEU A 270 -7.47 14.78 27.56
N LEU A 271 -6.52 15.36 26.82
CA LEU A 271 -6.07 16.74 27.03
C LEU A 271 -6.75 17.75 26.09
N TYR A 272 -7.12 17.31 24.88
CA TYR A 272 -7.73 18.15 23.87
C TYR A 272 -8.45 17.31 22.82
N SER A 273 -9.64 17.76 22.39
CA SER A 273 -10.34 17.21 21.22
C SER A 273 -10.30 18.26 20.12
N VAL A 274 -9.67 17.93 18.99
CA VAL A 274 -9.45 18.86 17.89
C VAL A 274 -10.79 19.20 17.22
N PRO A 275 -11.22 20.48 17.20
CA PRO A 275 -12.42 20.89 16.49
C PRO A 275 -12.17 20.82 14.99
N ASN A 276 -12.73 19.82 14.32
CA ASN A 276 -12.44 19.54 12.92
C ASN A 276 -12.80 20.69 11.97
N ASP A 277 -13.82 21.47 12.31
CA ASP A 277 -14.31 22.63 11.57
C ASP A 277 -13.36 23.85 11.63
N VAL A 278 -12.50 23.92 12.66
CA VAL A 278 -11.60 25.06 12.89
C VAL A 278 -10.13 24.70 12.72
N GLU A 279 -9.74 23.52 13.21
CA GLU A 279 -8.34 23.08 13.29
C GLU A 279 -8.05 21.83 12.45
N GLY A 280 -9.06 21.32 11.74
CA GLY A 280 -8.93 20.24 10.77
C GLY A 280 -8.63 18.87 11.38
N SER A 281 -7.82 18.07 10.70
CA SER A 281 -7.39 16.74 11.14
C SER A 281 -5.89 16.74 11.33
N TRP A 282 -5.42 16.69 12.58
CA TRP A 282 -3.99 16.69 12.87
C TRP A 282 -3.36 15.34 12.49
N VAL A 283 -2.35 15.38 11.61
CA VAL A 283 -1.74 14.17 11.01
C VAL A 283 -0.27 13.98 11.36
N SER A 284 0.40 15.00 11.88
CA SER A 284 1.81 14.95 12.25
C SER A 284 2.07 15.73 13.53
N MET A 285 3.08 15.30 14.30
CA MET A 285 3.48 15.99 15.53
C MET A 285 4.98 15.83 15.82
N CYS A 286 5.57 16.82 16.49
CA CYS A 286 6.89 16.69 17.13
C CYS A 286 6.94 17.52 18.43
N VAL A 287 7.99 17.33 19.22
CA VAL A 287 8.24 18.12 20.45
C VAL A 287 9.22 19.25 20.12
N ASP A 288 8.97 20.46 20.62
CA ASP A 288 9.89 21.59 20.53
C ASP A 288 10.88 21.63 21.73
N PRO A 289 11.93 22.46 21.72
CA PRO A 289 12.92 22.50 22.79
C PRO A 289 12.39 22.99 24.14
N GLN A 290 11.18 23.56 24.18
CA GLN A 290 10.51 23.97 25.41
C GLN A 290 9.58 22.87 25.95
N GLY A 291 9.55 21.69 25.32
CA GLY A 291 8.71 20.57 25.72
C GLY A 291 7.25 20.70 25.28
N ARG A 292 6.93 21.64 24.37
CA ARG A 292 5.60 21.80 23.78
C ARG A 292 5.48 20.91 22.54
N LEU A 293 4.26 20.64 22.09
CA LEU A 293 4.06 19.95 20.81
C LEU A 293 3.92 20.96 19.68
N ILE A 294 4.42 20.61 18.50
CA ILE A 294 4.06 21.23 17.23
C ILE A 294 3.29 20.18 16.46
N VAL A 295 2.10 20.54 15.98
CA VAL A 295 1.19 19.65 15.25
C VAL A 295 0.78 20.32 13.94
N CYS A 296 0.41 19.55 12.93
CA CYS A 296 -0.10 20.09 11.67
C CYS A 296 -1.42 19.43 11.26
N ASP A 297 -2.36 20.27 10.83
CA ASP A 297 -3.55 19.85 10.11
C ASP A 297 -3.19 19.31 8.72
N GLN A 298 -3.87 18.25 8.30
CA GLN A 298 -3.69 17.55 7.02
C GLN A 298 -3.57 18.49 5.81
N TYR A 299 -4.35 19.58 5.79
CA TYR A 299 -4.36 20.55 4.69
C TYR A 299 -4.15 22.00 5.16
N GLY A 300 -4.02 22.21 6.46
CA GLY A 300 -4.06 23.51 7.09
C GLY A 300 -2.75 23.92 7.73
N GLY A 301 -2.84 24.77 8.75
CA GLY A 301 -1.66 25.37 9.37
C GLY A 301 -1.02 24.48 10.43
N LEU A 302 0.15 24.92 10.89
CA LEU A 302 0.75 24.38 12.10
C LEU A 302 0.16 25.02 13.35
N PHE A 303 0.10 24.24 14.41
CA PHE A 303 -0.29 24.67 15.74
C PHE A 303 0.77 24.28 16.74
N ARG A 304 0.91 25.08 17.78
CA ARG A 304 1.72 24.81 18.96
C ARG A 304 0.79 24.46 20.11
N VAL A 305 1.06 23.34 20.76
CA VAL A 305 0.29 22.83 21.89
C VAL A 305 1.16 22.92 23.15
N THR A 306 0.78 23.78 24.08
CA THR A 306 1.39 23.79 25.43
C THR A 306 0.60 22.84 26.31
N LEU A 307 1.26 21.77 26.77
CA LEU A 307 0.66 20.75 27.62
C LEU A 307 0.64 21.22 29.08
N PRO A 308 -0.39 20.83 29.86
CA PRO A 308 -0.37 21.02 31.31
C PRO A 308 0.67 20.10 31.99
N PRO A 309 1.00 20.34 33.27
CA PRO A 309 1.81 19.41 34.05
C PRO A 309 1.22 17.99 34.05
N VAL A 310 2.09 16.98 34.09
CA VAL A 310 1.68 15.57 34.13
C VAL A 310 0.69 15.32 35.28
N GLY A 311 -0.44 14.67 34.98
CA GLY A 311 -1.53 14.41 35.93
C GLY A 311 -2.56 15.54 36.04
N GLN A 312 -2.48 16.57 35.19
CA GLN A 312 -3.51 17.59 35.04
C GLN A 312 -4.11 17.54 33.63
N THR A 313 -5.44 17.65 33.56
CA THR A 313 -6.19 17.62 32.29
C THR A 313 -6.63 18.99 31.81
N GLU A 314 -6.54 20.02 32.66
CA GLU A 314 -6.87 21.41 32.34
C GLU A 314 -5.62 22.22 32.02
N GLY A 315 -5.75 23.19 31.12
CA GLY A 315 -4.67 24.15 30.83
C GLY A 315 -3.90 23.89 29.52
N THR A 316 -4.33 22.93 28.70
CA THR A 316 -3.84 22.80 27.32
C THR A 316 -4.10 24.08 26.54
N LYS A 317 -3.07 24.68 25.93
CA LYS A 317 -3.20 25.89 25.11
C LYS A 317 -2.80 25.60 23.67
N ILE A 318 -3.66 25.99 22.73
CA ILE A 318 -3.42 25.87 21.29
C ILE A 318 -3.10 27.25 20.73
N GLU A 319 -1.97 27.38 20.04
CA GLU A 319 -1.55 28.60 19.37
C GLU A 319 -1.28 28.29 17.90
N LYS A 320 -1.96 28.96 16.97
CA LYS A 320 -1.63 28.83 15.54
C LYS A 320 -0.24 29.42 15.27
N ILE A 321 0.61 28.65 14.61
CA ILE A 321 1.91 29.14 14.14
C ILE A 321 1.67 29.82 12.79
N ASN A 322 2.00 31.11 12.69
CA ASN A 322 1.85 31.87 11.46
C ASN A 322 3.00 31.56 10.49
N ALA A 323 2.99 30.35 9.95
CA ALA A 323 3.81 29.92 8.84
C ALA A 323 2.87 29.44 7.73
N ASP A 324 3.10 29.89 6.50
CA ASP A 324 2.31 29.48 5.33
C ASP A 324 2.75 28.08 4.85
N ILE A 325 2.73 27.14 5.78
CA ILE A 325 3.19 25.76 5.63
C ILE A 325 1.97 24.90 5.93
N GLY A 326 1.50 24.18 4.91
CA GLY A 326 0.42 23.20 5.03
C GLY A 326 0.81 21.89 4.39
N GLU A 327 -0.01 20.87 4.59
CA GLU A 327 0.28 19.50 4.13
C GLU A 327 1.58 18.93 4.73
N ALA A 328 1.96 19.39 5.92
CA ALA A 328 3.12 18.87 6.65
C ALA A 328 2.78 17.51 7.27
N GLN A 329 3.25 16.44 6.63
CA GLN A 329 3.01 15.06 7.09
C GLN A 329 4.17 14.51 7.93
N GLY A 330 5.32 15.18 7.93
CA GLY A 330 6.39 14.94 8.88
C GLY A 330 6.82 16.22 9.56
N LEU A 331 6.94 16.18 10.88
CA LEU A 331 7.51 17.25 11.68
C LEU A 331 8.67 16.69 12.48
N PHE A 332 9.79 17.40 12.48
CA PHE A 332 10.94 17.03 13.29
C PHE A 332 11.66 18.29 13.76
N TRP A 333 11.85 18.43 15.07
CA TRP A 333 12.70 19.48 15.60
C TRP A 333 14.11 18.94 15.80
N ALA A 334 15.09 19.57 15.16
CA ALA A 334 16.51 19.33 15.40
C ALA A 334 17.32 20.56 15.05
N PHE A 335 18.57 20.62 15.50
CA PHE A 335 19.51 21.69 15.09
C PHE A 335 18.89 23.11 15.21
N ASP A 336 18.16 23.34 16.29
CA ASP A 336 17.41 24.59 16.57
C ASP A 336 16.42 25.04 15.46
N SER A 337 15.92 24.09 14.67
CA SER A 337 15.02 24.33 13.54
C SER A 337 13.88 23.30 13.49
N LEU A 338 12.74 23.74 12.99
CA LEU A 338 11.65 22.84 12.61
C LEU A 338 11.86 22.39 11.16
N TYR A 339 12.10 21.10 10.98
CA TYR A 339 12.11 20.45 9.69
C TYR A 339 10.70 19.95 9.37
N VAL A 340 10.26 20.21 8.14
CA VAL A 340 8.89 19.96 7.73
C VAL A 340 8.90 19.15 6.45
N SER A 341 8.52 17.88 6.56
CA SER A 341 8.23 17.07 5.38
C SER A 341 6.83 17.42 4.88
N VAL A 342 6.77 18.16 3.78
CA VAL A 342 5.51 18.48 3.09
C VAL A 342 5.25 17.45 2.00
N ASN A 343 4.06 16.86 2.01
CA ASN A 343 3.56 16.14 0.85
C ASN A 343 3.09 17.22 -0.14
N LYS A 344 3.62 17.22 -1.37
CA LYS A 344 3.53 18.32 -2.36
C LYS A 344 2.38 19.32 -2.13
N ALA A 345 2.70 20.45 -1.51
CA ALA A 345 1.75 21.52 -1.22
C ALA A 345 1.57 22.47 -2.40
N LYS A 346 0.54 23.34 -2.37
CA LYS A 346 0.36 24.42 -3.37
C LYS A 346 1.61 25.30 -3.55
N ASN A 347 2.37 25.51 -2.46
CA ASN A 347 3.46 26.48 -2.40
C ASN A 347 4.87 25.83 -2.35
N TYR A 348 4.97 24.51 -2.21
CA TYR A 348 6.24 23.80 -2.03
C TYR A 348 6.28 22.52 -2.85
N GLU A 349 7.43 22.23 -3.49
CA GLU A 349 7.69 20.89 -3.98
C GLU A 349 7.81 19.93 -2.78
N GLY A 350 7.29 18.71 -2.90
CA GLY A 350 7.29 17.76 -1.80
C GLY A 350 8.72 17.41 -1.37
N GLY A 351 8.96 17.35 -0.05
CA GLY A 351 10.30 17.21 0.50
C GLY A 351 10.42 17.76 1.91
N LEU A 352 11.63 17.72 2.47
CA LEU A 352 12.00 18.22 3.80
C LEU A 352 12.21 19.74 3.83
#